data_AF-A0A103Y4S8-F1
#
_entry.id   AF-A0A103Y4S8-F1
#
_cell.length_a   1.000
_cell.length_b   1.000
_cell.length_c   1.000
_cell.angle_alpha   90.00
_cell.angle_beta   90.00
_cell.angle_gamma   90.00
#
_symmetry.space_group_name_H-M   'P 1'
#
loop_
_entity.id
_entity.type
_entity.pdbx_description
1 polymer ?
#
loop_
_entity_poly.entity_id
_entity_poly.type
_entity_poly.pdbx_seq_one_letter_code
_entity_poly.pdbx_strand_id
1 'polypeptide(L)'
;MARVVTVAQDGGGDYRTVQEAIDDIPLGNTCRTVIRVSPGIYRQPLYIAKTKNLITIAGIGISPEVTVLTWNNTATKIDHHQASRLIGTGTFGCGTAIVEGEDFISENITFENSAPEGSGQAVAIRVTADRCAFYNCRFLGWQGSIDFIFGNSTALLEHCHIHCKSAGYITAQSRKSSQETTGYVFLRCFGPGSCQERRVTWARELMEEEAEQFLVHSFIDPNPERPWLAQRMALRIPFSA
;
A
#
# COMPACT_ATOMS: atom_id res chain seq x y z
N MET A 1 -4.23 19.82 14.85
CA MET A 1 -3.63 18.69 15.58
C MET A 1 -4.15 17.39 15.00
N ALA A 2 -3.34 16.33 14.94
CA ALA A 2 -3.79 15.02 14.46
C ALA A 2 -4.53 14.26 15.57
N ARG A 3 -5.58 13.51 15.21
CA ARG A 3 -6.24 12.55 16.10
C ARG A 3 -5.39 11.28 16.17
N VAL A 4 -5.17 10.71 17.34
CA VAL A 4 -4.42 9.45 17.50
C VAL A 4 -5.31 8.46 18.24
N VAL A 5 -5.39 7.24 17.72
CA VAL A 5 -6.09 6.11 18.34
C VAL A 5 -5.20 4.86 18.29
N THR A 6 -5.46 3.90 19.15
CA THR A 6 -4.68 2.68 19.32
C THR A 6 -5.53 1.43 19.05
N VAL A 7 -4.90 0.41 18.48
CA VAL A 7 -5.51 -0.88 18.19
C VAL A 7 -4.66 -1.98 18.81
N ALA A 8 -5.26 -2.83 19.64
CA ALA A 8 -4.59 -3.99 20.22
C ALA A 8 -5.59 -5.14 20.43
N GLN A 9 -5.24 -6.34 19.94
CA GLN A 9 -6.14 -7.51 19.99
C GLN A 9 -6.44 -7.99 21.42
N ASP A 10 -5.54 -7.70 22.37
CA ASP A 10 -5.68 -8.02 23.80
C ASP A 10 -6.64 -7.07 24.55
N GLY A 11 -7.14 -6.03 23.87
CA GLY A 11 -7.99 -5.01 24.46
C GLY A 11 -7.23 -3.91 25.21
N GLY A 12 -5.90 -3.86 25.10
CA GLY A 12 -5.07 -2.79 25.66
C GLY A 12 -5.08 -1.48 24.87
N GLY A 13 -5.76 -1.44 23.72
CA GLY A 13 -5.95 -0.25 22.88
C GLY A 13 -7.39 0.24 22.86
N ASP A 14 -7.63 1.38 22.22
CA ASP A 14 -8.96 1.98 22.04
C ASP A 14 -9.91 1.07 21.23
N TYR A 15 -9.36 0.26 20.32
CA TYR A 15 -10.08 -0.71 19.51
C TYR A 15 -9.39 -2.07 19.52
N ARG A 16 -10.15 -3.14 19.24
CA ARG A 16 -9.59 -4.49 19.09
C ARG A 16 -9.19 -4.78 17.65
N THR A 17 -9.82 -4.10 16.69
CA THR A 17 -9.53 -4.29 15.28
C THR A 17 -9.25 -2.98 14.54
N VAL A 18 -8.55 -3.09 13.42
CA VAL A 18 -8.19 -1.94 12.58
C VAL A 18 -9.41 -1.37 11.86
N GLN A 19 -10.34 -2.21 11.41
CA GLN A 19 -11.57 -1.77 10.75
C GLN A 19 -12.49 -1.02 11.72
N GLU A 20 -12.61 -1.45 12.98
CA GLU A 20 -13.36 -0.68 13.99
C GLU A 20 -12.80 0.74 14.15
N ALA A 21 -11.48 0.87 14.23
CA ALA A 21 -10.82 2.18 14.30
C ALA A 21 -11.06 3.02 13.04
N ILE A 22 -11.08 2.40 11.85
CA ILE A 22 -11.43 3.07 10.59
C ILE A 22 -12.89 3.50 10.60
N ASP A 23 -13.81 2.67 11.08
CA ASP A 23 -15.25 2.89 11.07
C ASP A 23 -15.67 4.07 11.96
N ASP A 24 -14.98 4.28 13.08
CA ASP A 24 -15.21 5.42 13.99
C ASP A 24 -14.75 6.78 13.42
N ILE A 25 -13.90 6.78 12.38
CA ILE A 25 -13.47 8.04 11.74
C ILE A 25 -14.67 8.66 11.02
N PRO A 26 -14.99 9.95 11.25
CA PRO A 26 -16.15 10.59 10.64
C PRO A 26 -16.04 10.65 9.11
N LEU A 27 -17.19 10.61 8.44
CA LEU A 27 -17.28 10.89 7.01
C LEU A 27 -16.84 12.33 6.73
N GLY A 28 -16.12 12.55 5.63
CA GLY A 28 -15.57 13.86 5.28
C GLY A 28 -14.43 14.30 6.22
N ASN A 29 -13.68 13.34 6.76
CA ASN A 29 -12.60 13.62 7.70
C ASN A 29 -11.60 14.66 7.15
N THR A 30 -11.43 15.77 7.88
CA THR A 30 -10.53 16.88 7.54
C THR A 30 -9.28 16.93 8.43
N CYS A 31 -9.17 16.01 9.40
CA CYS A 31 -8.10 15.95 10.38
C CYS A 31 -7.35 14.62 10.26
N ARG A 32 -6.02 14.65 10.14
CA ARG A 32 -5.25 13.40 10.06
C ARG A 32 -5.52 12.52 11.29
N THR A 33 -5.99 11.30 11.05
CA THR A 33 -6.20 10.31 12.11
C THR A 33 -5.13 9.22 11.99
N VAL A 34 -4.33 9.07 13.04
CA VAL A 34 -3.26 8.08 13.15
C VAL A 34 -3.75 6.90 13.99
N ILE A 35 -3.85 5.74 13.36
CA ILE A 35 -4.21 4.46 13.96
C ILE A 35 -2.90 3.72 14.27
N ARG A 36 -2.53 3.65 15.55
CA ARG A 36 -1.36 2.92 16.04
C ARG A 36 -1.74 1.46 16.32
N VAL A 37 -1.12 0.52 15.63
CA VAL A 37 -1.47 -0.89 15.69
C VAL A 37 -0.39 -1.66 16.44
N SER A 38 -0.76 -2.29 17.55
CA SER A 38 0.11 -3.18 18.33
C SER A 38 0.49 -4.43 17.53
N PRO A 39 1.67 -5.03 17.80
CA PRO A 39 2.06 -6.31 17.21
C PRO A 39 0.96 -7.35 17.30
N GLY A 40 0.73 -8.08 16.23
CA GLY A 40 -0.37 -9.03 16.12
C GLY A 40 -0.70 -9.41 14.68
N ILE A 41 -1.54 -10.43 14.53
CA ILE A 41 -2.08 -10.87 13.23
C ILE A 41 -3.57 -10.53 13.21
N TYR A 42 -3.92 -9.50 12.46
CA TYR A 42 -5.28 -8.98 12.32
C TYR A 42 -5.93 -9.60 11.08
N ARG A 43 -6.85 -10.54 11.32
CA ARG A 43 -7.50 -11.34 10.27
C ARG A 43 -8.86 -10.76 9.88
N GLN A 44 -8.85 -9.78 9.00
CA GLN A 44 -10.06 -9.16 8.48
C GLN A 44 -9.81 -8.37 7.20
N PRO A 45 -10.81 -8.22 6.32
CA PRO A 45 -10.72 -7.32 5.20
C PRO A 45 -10.83 -5.86 5.66
N LEU A 46 -10.01 -4.97 5.08
CA LEU A 46 -9.98 -3.55 5.38
C LEU A 46 -10.53 -2.71 4.23
N TYR A 47 -11.39 -1.74 4.54
CA TYR A 47 -11.92 -0.79 3.58
C TYR A 47 -11.78 0.64 4.08
N ILE A 48 -10.98 1.42 3.37
CA ILE A 48 -10.80 2.86 3.57
C ILE A 48 -11.58 3.56 2.47
N ALA A 49 -12.78 4.02 2.81
CA ALA A 49 -13.71 4.64 1.85
C ALA A 49 -13.17 5.99 1.32
N LYS A 50 -13.58 6.36 0.11
CA LYS A 50 -13.31 7.68 -0.50
C LYS A 50 -13.75 8.90 0.31
N THR A 51 -14.64 8.69 1.28
CA THR A 51 -15.12 9.73 2.20
C THR A 51 -14.29 9.82 3.49
N LYS A 52 -13.27 8.97 3.66
CA LYS A 52 -12.42 8.89 4.85
C LYS A 52 -10.96 9.15 4.48
N ASN A 53 -10.67 10.40 4.14
CA ASN A 53 -9.32 10.85 3.78
C ASN A 53 -8.44 11.06 5.03
N LEU A 54 -7.14 11.27 4.80
CA LEU A 54 -6.16 11.64 5.84
C LEU A 54 -6.00 10.57 6.93
N ILE A 55 -6.06 9.29 6.57
CA ILE A 55 -5.85 8.17 7.51
C ILE A 55 -4.37 7.75 7.48
N THR A 56 -3.82 7.45 8.65
CA THR A 56 -2.49 6.84 8.78
C THR A 56 -2.61 5.56 9.60
N ILE A 57 -2.15 4.43 9.07
CA ILE A 57 -2.05 3.16 9.81
C ILE A 57 -0.58 2.90 10.08
N ALA A 58 -0.19 2.83 11.35
CA ALA A 58 1.21 2.69 11.75
C ALA A 58 1.38 1.54 12.75
N GLY A 59 2.17 0.53 12.37
CA GLY A 59 2.57 -0.54 13.28
C GLY A 59 3.57 -0.01 14.32
N ILE A 60 3.34 -0.28 15.61
CA ILE A 60 4.25 0.16 16.69
C ILE A 60 5.31 -0.90 17.06
N GLY A 61 5.30 -2.04 16.37
CA GLY A 61 6.28 -3.11 16.56
C GLY A 61 7.68 -2.74 16.07
N ILE A 62 8.66 -3.58 16.41
CA ILE A 62 10.06 -3.36 16.02
C ILE A 62 10.30 -3.42 14.51
N SER A 63 9.41 -4.09 13.77
CA SER A 63 9.53 -4.31 12.32
C SER A 63 8.15 -4.61 11.70
N PRO A 64 7.98 -4.52 10.37
CA PRO A 64 6.68 -4.74 9.73
C PRO A 64 6.20 -6.20 9.82
N GLU A 65 7.09 -7.16 10.07
CA GLU A 65 6.77 -8.59 10.20
C GLU A 65 5.91 -8.89 11.43
N VAL A 66 6.00 -8.08 12.49
CA VAL A 66 5.28 -8.36 13.74
C VAL A 66 3.86 -7.79 13.74
N THR A 67 3.48 -6.99 12.74
CA THR A 67 2.13 -6.43 12.60
C THR A 67 1.58 -6.74 11.22
N VAL A 68 0.72 -7.76 11.14
CA VAL A 68 0.23 -8.33 9.88
C VAL A 68 -1.27 -8.09 9.74
N LEU A 69 -1.67 -7.41 8.67
CA LEU A 69 -3.05 -7.24 8.23
C LEU A 69 -3.30 -8.24 7.11
N THR A 70 -4.12 -9.26 7.37
CA THR A 70 -4.25 -10.42 6.48
C THR A 70 -5.70 -10.82 6.21
N TRP A 71 -5.96 -11.20 4.96
CA TRP A 71 -7.20 -11.83 4.54
C TRP A 71 -6.92 -12.83 3.40
N ASN A 72 -7.93 -13.52 2.88
CA ASN A 72 -7.73 -14.60 1.91
C ASN A 72 -8.77 -14.60 0.76
N ASN A 73 -9.30 -13.43 0.42
CA ASN A 73 -10.21 -13.29 -0.71
C ASN A 73 -9.51 -13.64 -2.02
N THR A 74 -10.26 -14.29 -2.91
CA THR A 74 -9.87 -14.53 -4.30
C THR A 74 -10.88 -13.85 -5.24
N ALA A 75 -10.53 -13.68 -6.51
CA ALA A 75 -11.43 -13.08 -7.50
C ALA A 75 -12.77 -13.80 -7.63
N THR A 76 -12.83 -15.08 -7.29
CA THR A 76 -14.05 -15.91 -7.34
C THR A 76 -14.72 -16.09 -5.98
N LYS A 77 -14.06 -15.73 -4.89
CA LYS A 77 -14.56 -15.88 -3.51
C LYS A 77 -14.19 -14.64 -2.69
N ILE A 78 -15.14 -13.73 -2.56
CA ILE A 78 -15.01 -12.49 -1.80
C ILE A 78 -15.93 -12.55 -0.59
N ASP A 79 -15.34 -12.59 0.59
CA ASP A 79 -16.00 -12.35 1.88
C ASP A 79 -15.56 -10.98 2.40
N HIS A 80 -16.50 -10.05 2.54
CA HIS A 80 -16.22 -8.67 2.93
C HIS A 80 -17.44 -8.05 3.62
N HIS A 81 -17.20 -7.22 4.63
CA HIS A 81 -18.23 -6.48 5.37
C HIS A 81 -18.91 -5.35 4.56
N GLN A 82 -18.57 -5.19 3.28
CA GLN A 82 -19.09 -4.14 2.39
C GLN A 82 -19.71 -4.81 1.18
N ALA A 83 -20.77 -4.20 0.65
CA ALA A 83 -21.43 -4.72 -0.54
C ALA A 83 -20.51 -4.66 -1.77
N SER A 84 -20.62 -5.65 -2.66
CA SER A 84 -19.85 -5.72 -3.92
C SER A 84 -20.02 -4.49 -4.81
N ARG A 85 -21.16 -3.77 -4.71
CA ARG A 85 -21.38 -2.49 -5.41
C ARG A 85 -20.42 -1.37 -4.97
N LEU A 86 -19.82 -1.48 -3.78
CA LEU A 86 -18.87 -0.50 -3.23
C LEU A 86 -17.43 -0.92 -3.51
N ILE A 87 -17.08 -2.16 -3.17
CA ILE A 87 -15.70 -2.65 -3.24
C ILE A 87 -15.33 -3.25 -4.61
N GLY A 88 -16.33 -3.54 -5.44
CA GLY A 88 -16.23 -4.23 -6.71
C GLY A 88 -16.32 -5.75 -6.61
N THR A 89 -16.00 -6.41 -7.73
CA THR A 89 -16.02 -7.88 -7.89
C THR A 89 -14.72 -8.36 -8.56
N GLY A 90 -14.51 -9.67 -8.64
CA GLY A 90 -13.32 -10.20 -9.30
C GLY A 90 -12.02 -9.78 -8.61
N THR A 91 -10.95 -9.65 -9.39
CA THR A 91 -9.65 -9.18 -8.89
C THR A 91 -9.74 -7.81 -8.20
N PHE A 92 -10.65 -6.95 -8.67
CA PHE A 92 -10.80 -5.60 -8.12
C PHE A 92 -11.36 -5.60 -6.69
N GLY A 93 -12.25 -6.55 -6.37
CA GLY A 93 -12.91 -6.65 -5.06
C GLY A 93 -12.22 -7.59 -4.07
N CYS A 94 -11.17 -8.33 -4.45
CA CYS A 94 -10.55 -9.36 -3.60
C CYS A 94 -9.35 -8.89 -2.77
N GLY A 95 -9.14 -7.57 -2.64
CA GLY A 95 -8.08 -7.01 -1.82
C GLY A 95 -8.23 -7.35 -0.34
N THR A 96 -7.13 -7.70 0.35
CA THR A 96 -7.11 -7.74 1.82
C THR A 96 -7.32 -6.34 2.39
N ALA A 97 -6.66 -5.34 1.82
CA ALA A 97 -6.96 -3.93 2.06
C ALA A 97 -7.39 -3.24 0.76
N ILE A 98 -8.44 -2.44 0.85
CA ILE A 98 -8.95 -1.61 -0.23
C ILE A 98 -8.88 -0.15 0.22
N VAL A 99 -8.08 0.64 -0.48
CA VAL A 99 -7.82 2.06 -0.18
C VAL A 99 -8.39 2.93 -1.29
N GLU A 100 -9.45 3.67 -0.96
CA GLU A 100 -10.13 4.63 -1.83
C GLU A 100 -10.13 6.06 -1.24
N GLY A 101 -9.80 6.22 0.04
CA GLY A 101 -9.61 7.51 0.70
C GLY A 101 -8.23 8.12 0.41
N GLU A 102 -8.22 9.40 0.06
CA GLU A 102 -7.01 10.14 -0.32
C GLU A 102 -6.12 10.47 0.88
N ASP A 103 -4.85 10.77 0.59
CA ASP A 103 -3.83 11.14 1.59
C ASP A 103 -3.57 10.03 2.64
N PHE A 104 -3.81 8.78 2.25
CA PHE A 104 -3.59 7.59 3.06
C PHE A 104 -2.09 7.31 3.26
N ILE A 105 -1.71 6.98 4.49
CA ILE A 105 -0.34 6.58 4.81
C ILE A 105 -0.36 5.24 5.52
N SER A 106 0.54 4.34 5.15
CA SER A 106 0.86 3.16 5.95
C SER A 106 2.33 3.14 6.32
N GLU A 107 2.64 2.77 7.57
CA GLU A 107 4.01 2.68 8.07
C GLU A 107 4.21 1.39 8.88
N ASN A 108 5.29 0.64 8.62
CA ASN A 108 5.71 -0.48 9.45
C ASN A 108 4.63 -1.58 9.60
N ILE A 109 3.98 -1.93 8.49
CA ILE A 109 2.88 -2.89 8.42
C ILE A 109 3.15 -3.93 7.32
N THR A 110 2.76 -5.18 7.55
CA THR A 110 2.60 -6.18 6.50
C THR A 110 1.15 -6.25 6.04
N PHE A 111 0.89 -6.05 4.75
CA PHE A 111 -0.36 -6.41 4.09
C PHE A 111 -0.18 -7.77 3.42
N GLU A 112 -1.03 -8.73 3.75
CA GLU A 112 -0.93 -10.09 3.24
C GLU A 112 -2.26 -10.56 2.67
N ASN A 113 -2.23 -11.15 1.46
CA ASN A 113 -3.29 -12.08 1.05
C ASN A 113 -2.79 -13.52 1.22
N SER A 114 -3.42 -14.23 2.16
CA SER A 114 -3.08 -15.59 2.59
C SER A 114 -3.84 -16.69 1.82
N ALA A 115 -4.50 -16.35 0.70
CA ALA A 115 -5.08 -17.35 -0.18
C ALA A 115 -4.01 -18.38 -0.60
N PRO A 116 -4.32 -19.69 -0.61
CA PRO A 116 -3.36 -20.73 -1.00
C PRO A 116 -2.84 -20.53 -2.42
N GLU A 117 -1.64 -21.03 -2.70
CA GLU A 117 -1.09 -21.07 -4.05
C GLU A 117 -2.03 -21.80 -5.01
N GLY A 118 -2.19 -21.24 -6.23
CA GLY A 118 -3.11 -21.78 -7.23
C GLY A 118 -4.58 -21.35 -7.07
N SER A 119 -4.92 -20.51 -6.08
CA SER A 119 -6.31 -20.08 -5.83
C SER A 119 -6.88 -19.02 -6.80
N GLY A 120 -6.20 -18.76 -7.92
CA GLY A 120 -6.48 -17.62 -8.80
C GLY A 120 -6.16 -16.25 -8.17
N GLN A 121 -6.67 -15.16 -8.76
CA GLN A 121 -6.29 -13.81 -8.38
C GLN A 121 -6.59 -13.47 -6.92
N ALA A 122 -5.58 -12.99 -6.18
CA ALA A 122 -5.62 -12.79 -4.74
C ALA A 122 -4.74 -11.59 -4.34
N VAL A 123 -5.38 -10.45 -4.09
CA VAL A 123 -4.72 -9.15 -3.94
C VAL A 123 -4.44 -8.84 -2.48
N ALA A 124 -3.21 -8.45 -2.14
CA ALA A 124 -2.84 -8.00 -0.79
C ALA A 124 -3.38 -6.60 -0.50
N ILE A 125 -3.19 -5.66 -1.44
CA ILE A 125 -3.74 -4.32 -1.32
C ILE A 125 -4.18 -3.80 -2.69
N ARG A 126 -5.34 -3.14 -2.73
CA ARG A 126 -5.79 -2.31 -3.86
C ARG A 126 -5.74 -0.85 -3.43
N VAL A 127 -5.08 -0.01 -4.22
CA VAL A 127 -5.06 1.45 -4.02
C VAL A 127 -5.62 2.12 -5.27
N THR A 128 -6.72 2.85 -5.11
CA THR A 128 -7.31 3.69 -6.16
C THR A 128 -7.42 5.15 -5.73
N ALA A 129 -6.88 5.49 -4.57
CA ALA A 129 -6.87 6.83 -4.02
C ALA A 129 -5.60 7.60 -4.41
N ASP A 130 -5.72 8.92 -4.45
CA ASP A 130 -4.60 9.81 -4.73
C ASP A 130 -3.78 10.11 -3.48
N ARG A 131 -2.50 10.44 -3.69
CA ARG A 131 -1.55 10.87 -2.64
C ARG A 131 -1.39 9.84 -1.51
N CYS A 132 -1.28 8.56 -1.87
CA CYS A 132 -1.00 7.50 -0.91
C CYS A 132 0.51 7.27 -0.73
N ALA A 133 0.94 6.98 0.51
CA ALA A 133 2.33 6.67 0.81
C ALA A 133 2.48 5.43 1.70
N PHE A 134 3.54 4.65 1.46
CA PHE A 134 3.82 3.41 2.18
C PHE A 134 5.29 3.40 2.60
N TYR A 135 5.55 3.33 3.91
CA TYR A 135 6.90 3.36 4.48
C TYR A 135 7.17 2.07 5.23
N ASN A 136 8.31 1.43 4.95
CA ASN A 136 8.69 0.19 5.65
C ASN A 136 7.55 -0.83 5.69
N CYS A 137 6.82 -0.98 4.57
CA CYS A 137 5.69 -1.89 4.47
C CYS A 137 6.08 -3.15 3.69
N ARG A 138 5.40 -4.26 3.99
CA ARG A 138 5.53 -5.52 3.25
C ARG A 138 4.22 -5.82 2.56
N PHE A 139 4.28 -6.22 1.30
CA PHE A 139 3.11 -6.65 0.52
C PHE A 139 3.31 -8.10 0.12
N LEU A 140 2.55 -9.00 0.75
CA LEU A 140 2.73 -10.44 0.60
C LEU A 140 1.51 -11.04 -0.09
N GLY A 141 1.76 -11.81 -1.15
CA GLY A 141 0.75 -12.60 -1.82
C GLY A 141 1.38 -13.87 -2.39
N TRP A 142 0.55 -14.84 -2.76
CA TRP A 142 1.04 -16.02 -3.47
C TRP A 142 1.30 -15.71 -4.95
N GLN A 143 0.55 -14.76 -5.54
CA GLN A 143 0.74 -14.29 -6.92
C GLN A 143 2.04 -13.52 -7.16
N GLY A 144 2.95 -13.46 -6.18
CA GLY A 144 4.26 -12.78 -6.25
C GLY A 144 5.24 -13.35 -7.29
N SER A 145 4.74 -13.96 -8.35
CA SER A 145 5.47 -14.50 -9.49
C SER A 145 5.05 -13.83 -10.80
N ILE A 146 3.78 -13.45 -10.97
CA ILE A 146 3.24 -12.83 -12.20
C ILE A 146 2.29 -11.69 -11.81
N ASP A 147 2.52 -10.50 -12.37
CA ASP A 147 1.67 -9.31 -12.32
C ASP A 147 1.33 -8.80 -10.92
N PHE A 148 2.24 -8.93 -9.95
CA PHE A 148 1.98 -8.57 -8.55
C PHE A 148 2.07 -7.06 -8.26
N ILE A 149 2.48 -6.24 -9.23
CA ILE A 149 2.32 -4.77 -9.24
C ILE A 149 1.58 -4.39 -10.53
N PHE A 150 0.27 -4.10 -10.46
CA PHE A 150 -0.56 -3.97 -11.66
C PHE A 150 -1.59 -2.85 -11.57
N GLY A 151 -2.06 -2.41 -12.74
CA GLY A 151 -3.07 -1.34 -12.87
C GLY A 151 -2.57 -0.14 -13.68
N ASN A 152 -3.25 0.99 -13.50
CA ASN A 152 -3.02 2.22 -14.27
C ASN A 152 -2.75 3.45 -13.37
N SER A 153 -2.00 3.27 -12.28
CA SER A 153 -1.62 4.40 -11.42
C SER A 153 -0.29 5.03 -11.86
N THR A 154 -0.06 6.25 -11.41
CA THR A 154 1.29 6.83 -11.34
C THR A 154 1.88 6.46 -10.00
N ALA A 155 2.89 5.60 -9.98
CA ALA A 155 3.50 5.12 -8.73
C ALA A 155 5.03 5.13 -8.81
N LEU A 156 5.65 5.62 -7.74
CA LEU A 156 7.09 5.53 -7.51
C LEU A 156 7.36 4.49 -6.42
N LEU A 157 8.19 3.51 -6.73
CA LEU A 157 8.76 2.57 -5.78
C LEU A 157 10.23 2.90 -5.63
N GLU A 158 10.59 3.38 -4.44
CA GLU A 158 11.96 3.78 -4.13
C GLU A 158 12.54 2.86 -3.05
N HIS A 159 13.78 2.41 -3.22
CA HIS A 159 14.50 1.57 -2.25
C HIS A 159 13.73 0.32 -1.79
N CYS A 160 12.88 -0.23 -2.67
CA CYS A 160 12.10 -1.41 -2.36
C CYS A 160 12.88 -2.70 -2.65
N HIS A 161 12.75 -3.69 -1.77
CA HIS A 161 13.15 -5.07 -2.08
C HIS A 161 12.02 -5.74 -2.87
N ILE A 162 12.28 -6.09 -4.13
CA ILE A 162 11.31 -6.75 -5.01
C ILE A 162 11.72 -8.21 -5.18
N HIS A 163 10.95 -9.09 -4.55
CA HIS A 163 11.22 -10.52 -4.52
C HIS A 163 10.16 -11.31 -5.27
N CYS A 164 10.55 -11.98 -6.36
CA CYS A 164 9.69 -12.88 -7.12
C CYS A 164 9.78 -14.30 -6.55
N LYS A 165 8.65 -14.95 -6.29
CA LYS A 165 8.60 -16.34 -5.77
C LYS A 165 8.85 -17.39 -6.86
N SER A 166 8.53 -17.06 -8.12
CA SER A 166 8.93 -17.85 -9.29
C SER A 166 9.10 -16.94 -10.51
N ALA A 167 9.52 -17.50 -11.64
CA ALA A 167 9.72 -16.74 -12.88
C ALA A 167 8.39 -16.20 -13.42
N GLY A 168 8.40 -14.96 -13.91
CA GLY A 168 7.23 -14.30 -14.48
C GLY A 168 7.42 -12.79 -14.61
N TYR A 169 6.33 -12.08 -14.85
CA TYR A 169 6.32 -10.63 -15.02
C TYR A 169 6.10 -9.93 -13.67
N ILE A 170 6.89 -8.92 -13.34
CA ILE A 170 6.72 -8.16 -12.09
C ILE A 170 5.53 -7.20 -12.17
N THR A 171 5.32 -6.59 -13.34
CA THR A 171 4.32 -5.55 -13.54
C THR A 171 3.36 -5.83 -14.68
N ALA A 172 2.06 -5.60 -14.46
CA ALA A 172 1.06 -5.48 -15.53
C ALA A 172 0.48 -4.06 -15.54
N GLN A 173 1.22 -3.15 -16.17
CA GLN A 173 0.77 -1.78 -16.35
C GLN A 173 -0.29 -1.75 -17.46
N SER A 174 -1.43 -1.09 -17.21
CA SER A 174 -2.61 -1.12 -18.09
C SER A 174 -2.94 0.22 -18.76
N ARG A 175 -1.92 1.01 -19.11
CA ARG A 175 -2.01 2.27 -19.85
C ARG A 175 -2.55 2.00 -21.25
N LYS A 176 -3.58 2.74 -21.65
CA LYS A 176 -4.30 2.47 -22.92
C LYS A 176 -3.89 3.39 -24.06
N SER A 177 -3.26 4.52 -23.77
CA SER A 177 -2.82 5.48 -24.78
C SER A 177 -1.51 6.17 -24.40
N SER A 178 -0.81 6.73 -25.39
CA SER A 178 0.40 7.53 -25.17
C SER A 178 0.14 8.90 -24.53
N GLN A 179 -1.13 9.31 -24.40
CA GLN A 179 -1.54 10.58 -23.78
C GLN A 179 -1.73 10.44 -22.26
N GLU A 180 -1.87 9.22 -21.74
CA GLU A 180 -1.95 8.97 -20.31
C GLU A 180 -0.58 9.17 -19.65
N THR A 181 -0.55 9.96 -18.57
CA THR A 181 0.65 10.28 -17.77
C THR A 181 0.92 9.24 -16.67
N THR A 182 0.25 8.08 -16.75
CA THR A 182 0.36 6.98 -15.79
C THR A 182 1.57 6.11 -16.09
N GLY A 183 2.10 5.46 -15.05
CA GLY A 183 3.29 4.63 -15.18
C GLY A 183 3.89 4.27 -13.82
N TYR A 184 4.74 3.24 -13.84
CA TYR A 184 5.48 2.80 -12.66
C TYR A 184 6.94 3.16 -12.80
N VAL A 185 7.47 3.85 -11.81
CA VAL A 185 8.88 4.22 -11.69
C VAL A 185 9.47 3.38 -10.57
N PHE A 186 10.56 2.66 -10.87
CA PHE A 186 11.31 1.89 -9.89
C PHE A 186 12.69 2.53 -9.75
N LEU A 187 13.00 3.04 -8.57
CA LEU A 187 14.25 3.75 -8.32
C LEU A 187 15.01 3.08 -7.16
N ARG A 188 16.28 2.73 -7.39
CA ARG A 188 17.16 2.08 -6.39
C ARG A 188 16.55 0.83 -5.73
N CYS A 189 15.62 0.16 -6.44
CA CYS A 189 15.03 -1.09 -6.00
C CYS A 189 16.01 -2.24 -6.23
N PHE A 190 15.98 -3.25 -5.36
CA PHE A 190 16.90 -4.38 -5.39
C PHE A 190 16.17 -5.72 -5.26
N GLY A 191 16.89 -6.83 -5.45
CA GLY A 191 16.36 -8.20 -5.34
C GLY A 191 16.07 -8.85 -6.69
N PRO A 192 15.65 -10.14 -6.69
CA PRO A 192 15.47 -10.93 -7.91
C PRO A 192 14.50 -10.31 -8.92
N GLY A 193 13.45 -9.63 -8.43
CA GLY A 193 12.47 -8.93 -9.26
C GLY A 193 12.91 -7.55 -9.74
N SER A 194 14.07 -7.05 -9.30
CA SER A 194 14.66 -5.82 -9.84
C SER A 194 15.71 -6.07 -10.93
N CYS A 195 16.07 -7.33 -11.17
CA CYS A 195 17.08 -7.75 -12.16
C CYS A 195 16.78 -7.23 -13.57
N GLN A 196 17.66 -6.38 -14.10
CA GLN A 196 17.45 -5.64 -15.35
C GLN A 196 17.55 -6.52 -16.61
N GLU A 197 18.39 -7.56 -16.58
CA GLU A 197 18.62 -8.49 -17.69
C GLU A 197 17.35 -9.27 -18.12
N ARG A 198 16.35 -9.32 -17.23
CA ARG A 198 15.09 -10.03 -17.44
C ARG A 198 13.89 -9.09 -17.61
N ARG A 199 14.12 -7.78 -17.74
CA ARG A 199 13.07 -6.78 -18.01
C ARG A 199 12.76 -6.69 -19.50
N VAL A 200 11.55 -6.21 -19.79
CA VAL A 200 11.08 -5.92 -21.15
C VAL A 200 11.87 -4.76 -21.77
N THR A 201 12.13 -4.82 -23.08
CA THR A 201 13.00 -3.88 -23.81
C THR A 201 12.46 -2.44 -23.89
N TRP A 202 11.17 -2.24 -23.63
CA TRP A 202 10.55 -0.91 -23.59
C TRP A 202 10.60 -0.25 -22.20
N ALA A 203 11.09 -0.96 -21.17
CA ALA A 203 11.30 -0.36 -19.86
C ALA A 203 12.43 0.68 -19.95
N ARG A 204 12.11 1.93 -19.61
CA ARG A 204 13.08 3.03 -19.60
C ARG A 204 13.60 3.24 -18.18
N GLU A 205 14.92 3.36 -18.07
CA GLU A 205 15.59 3.80 -16.85
C GLU A 205 15.58 5.33 -16.77
N LEU A 206 15.29 5.86 -15.59
CA LEU A 206 15.42 7.29 -15.33
C LEU A 206 16.83 7.59 -14.85
N MET A 207 17.43 8.66 -15.37
CA MET A 207 18.65 9.22 -14.79
C MET A 207 18.34 9.81 -13.40
N GLU A 208 19.33 9.92 -12.52
CA GLU A 208 19.13 10.42 -11.15
C GLU A 208 18.47 11.81 -11.14
N GLU A 209 18.88 12.70 -12.03
CA GLU A 209 18.33 14.05 -12.22
C GLU A 209 16.86 14.03 -12.69
N GLU A 210 16.47 13.04 -13.51
CA GLU A 210 15.08 12.85 -13.92
C GLU A 210 14.25 12.30 -12.75
N ALA A 211 14.85 11.41 -11.96
CA ALA A 211 14.23 10.82 -10.79
C ALA A 211 13.98 11.83 -9.67
N GLU A 212 14.85 12.84 -9.50
CA GLU A 212 14.70 13.92 -8.51
C GLU A 212 13.33 14.61 -8.61
N GLN A 213 12.80 14.80 -9.82
CA GLN A 213 11.49 15.42 -10.04
C GLN A 213 10.32 14.60 -9.46
N PHE A 214 10.50 13.30 -9.29
CA PHE A 214 9.53 12.39 -8.68
C PHE A 214 9.79 12.17 -7.17
N LEU A 215 10.96 12.56 -6.68
CA LEU A 215 11.39 12.43 -5.29
C LEU A 215 11.14 13.70 -4.46
N VAL A 216 10.88 14.84 -5.09
CA VAL A 216 10.62 16.09 -4.39
C VAL A 216 9.29 16.05 -3.65
N HIS A 217 9.29 16.57 -2.43
CA HIS A 217 8.10 16.69 -1.58
C HIS A 217 6.89 17.27 -2.32
N SER A 218 7.10 18.24 -3.22
CA SER A 218 6.03 18.88 -4.02
C SER A 218 5.33 17.95 -5.01
N PHE A 219 5.97 16.86 -5.44
CA PHE A 219 5.35 15.85 -6.30
C PHE A 219 4.33 14.99 -5.54
N ILE A 220 4.62 14.72 -4.26
CA ILE A 220 3.81 13.87 -3.37
C ILE A 220 2.79 14.72 -2.57
N ASP A 221 3.21 15.91 -2.16
CA ASP A 221 2.47 16.92 -1.41
C ASP A 221 2.67 18.31 -2.02
N PRO A 222 1.77 18.77 -2.90
CA PRO A 222 1.92 20.04 -3.60
C PRO A 222 1.75 21.27 -2.70
N ASN A 223 1.43 21.11 -1.41
CA ASN A 223 1.26 22.22 -0.47
C ASN A 223 2.50 22.43 0.42
N PRO A 224 3.38 23.42 0.10
CA PRO A 224 4.58 23.68 0.88
C PRO A 224 4.32 24.29 2.27
N GLU A 225 3.12 24.82 2.53
CA GLU A 225 2.77 25.48 3.81
C GLU A 225 2.18 24.54 4.86
N ARG A 226 1.84 23.30 4.48
CA ARG A 226 1.28 22.27 5.37
C ARG A 226 1.86 20.89 5.06
N PRO A 227 3.17 20.68 5.30
CA PRO A 227 3.79 19.43 4.90
C PRO A 227 3.18 18.27 5.68
N TRP A 228 2.33 17.47 5.04
CA TRP A 228 1.82 16.24 5.64
C TRP A 228 2.90 15.16 5.68
N LEU A 229 3.94 15.32 4.85
CA LEU A 229 5.09 14.42 4.69
C LEU A 229 6.37 14.91 5.38
N ALA A 230 6.65 16.22 5.43
CA ALA A 230 7.94 16.74 5.92
C ALA A 230 8.20 16.53 7.43
N GLN A 231 7.19 16.19 8.24
CA GLN A 231 7.46 15.80 9.63
C GLN A 231 8.30 14.52 9.75
N ARG A 232 8.47 13.71 8.69
CA ARG A 232 9.24 12.45 8.75
C ARG A 232 10.30 12.21 7.69
N MET A 233 10.34 12.96 6.58
CA MET A 233 11.50 12.89 5.65
C MET A 233 12.83 13.36 6.29
N ALA A 234 12.78 14.03 7.45
CA ALA A 234 13.97 14.41 8.22
C ALA A 234 14.64 13.25 8.98
N LEU A 235 13.96 12.11 9.13
CA LEU A 235 14.56 10.88 9.66
C LEU A 235 15.08 10.06 8.49
N ARG A 236 16.30 10.37 8.03
CA ARG A 236 17.10 9.41 7.28
C ARG A 236 17.19 8.15 8.13
N ILE A 237 16.58 7.06 7.68
CA ILE A 237 16.82 5.74 8.26
C ILE A 237 18.33 5.52 8.11
N PRO A 238 19.11 5.43 9.20
CA PRO A 238 20.52 5.17 9.07
C PRO A 238 20.68 3.84 8.34
N PHE A 239 21.48 3.85 7.27
CA PHE A 239 22.03 2.64 6.67
C PHE A 239 22.67 1.84 7.81
N SER A 240 22.05 0.73 8.20
CA SER A 240 22.77 -0.25 9.00
C SER A 240 23.80 -0.91 8.09
N ALA A 241 25.07 -0.75 8.47
CA ALA A 241 26.25 -1.35 7.87
C ALA A 241 26.22 -2.89 7.87
#